data_AF-A0A267FPD9-F1
#
_entry.id   AF-A0A267FPD9-F1
#
_cell.length_a   1.000
_cell.length_b   1.000
_cell.length_c   1.000
_cell.angle_alpha   90.00
_cell.angle_beta   90.00
_cell.angle_gamma   90.00
#
_symmetry.space_group_name_H-M   'P 1'
#
loop_
_entity.id
_entity.type
_entity.pdbx_description
1 polymer ?
#
loop_
_entity_poly.entity_id
_entity_poly.type
_entity_poly.pdbx_seq_one_letter_code
_entity_poly.pdbx_strand_id
1 'polypeptide(L)'
;MISAHMLKHNDWESSSIRTMLNLLQKLPKNSATFLDIGSNLGIYSLQARELGYPVVAIDANIRTLVRLQMSAKRLKLLDDKLRLFWGFISDDVAVKRISYNADDFGCHAGSGSVGLADWKRQVTKLIEDTIPVTTVKADELRAHIG
;
A
#
# COMPACT_ATOMS: atom_id res chain seq x y z
N MET A 1 -1.73 -7.88 -3.66
CA MET A 1 -1.87 -9.35 -3.76
C MET A 1 -2.36 -9.88 -2.42
N ILE A 2 -3.00 -11.04 -2.39
CA ILE A 2 -3.40 -11.71 -1.14
C ILE A 2 -2.42 -12.85 -0.91
N SER A 3 -1.72 -12.85 0.23
CA SER A 3 -0.78 -13.91 0.57
C SER A 3 -1.50 -15.22 0.93
N ALA A 4 -0.82 -16.35 0.76
CA ALA A 4 -1.33 -17.65 1.16
C ALA A 4 -1.69 -17.70 2.67
N HIS A 5 -0.94 -16.99 3.51
CA HIS A 5 -1.23 -16.86 4.93
C HIS A 5 -2.61 -16.24 5.18
N MET A 6 -2.97 -15.20 4.43
CA MET A 6 -4.26 -14.52 4.55
C MET A 6 -5.41 -15.36 3.98
N LEU A 7 -5.16 -16.14 2.92
CA LEU A 7 -6.14 -17.12 2.44
C LEU A 7 -6.39 -18.24 3.48
N LYS A 8 -5.36 -18.65 4.22
CA LYS A 8 -5.44 -19.74 5.21
C LYS A 8 -6.12 -19.30 6.52
N HIS A 9 -5.77 -18.13 7.03
CA HIS A 9 -6.25 -17.65 8.33
C HIS A 9 -7.43 -16.70 8.23
N ASN A 10 -7.81 -16.29 7.00
CA ASN A 10 -8.91 -15.36 6.71
C ASN A 10 -8.83 -14.06 7.54
N ASP A 11 -7.62 -13.60 7.83
CA ASP A 11 -7.38 -12.42 8.63
C ASP A 11 -6.24 -11.59 8.03
N TRP A 12 -6.37 -10.27 8.17
CA TRP A 12 -5.40 -9.26 7.80
C TRP A 12 -4.99 -8.53 9.06
N GLU A 13 -3.82 -8.85 9.61
CA GLU A 13 -3.14 -8.06 10.67
C GLU A 13 -4.10 -7.44 11.70
N SER A 14 -5.08 -8.22 12.20
CA SER A 14 -6.24 -7.70 12.94
C SER A 14 -5.86 -6.83 14.14
N SER A 15 -4.77 -7.17 14.83
CA SER A 15 -4.24 -6.40 15.96
C SER A 15 -3.74 -5.01 15.57
N SER A 16 -3.04 -4.91 14.44
CA SER A 16 -2.53 -3.64 13.88
C SER A 16 -3.68 -2.75 13.44
N ILE A 17 -4.68 -3.32 12.74
CA ILE A 17 -5.88 -2.57 12.32
C ILE A 17 -6.64 -2.03 13.53
N ARG A 18 -6.89 -2.86 14.54
CA ARG A 18 -7.56 -2.42 15.77
C ARG A 18 -6.79 -1.31 16.48
N THR A 19 -5.47 -1.45 16.56
CA THR A 19 -4.62 -0.42 17.17
C THR A 19 -4.73 0.90 16.40
N MET A 20 -4.64 0.86 15.07
CA MET A 20 -4.80 2.03 14.21
C MET A 20 -6.18 2.69 14.42
N LEU A 21 -7.26 1.91 14.37
CA LEU A 21 -8.62 2.43 14.56
C LEU A 21 -8.79 3.10 15.93
N ASN A 22 -8.26 2.49 16.99
CA ASN A 22 -8.31 3.05 18.34
C ASN A 22 -7.53 4.37 18.45
N LEU A 23 -6.42 4.53 17.71
CA LEU A 23 -5.68 5.78 17.66
C LEU A 23 -6.44 6.85 16.88
N LEU A 24 -6.95 6.51 15.70
CA LEU A 24 -7.74 7.43 14.86
C LEU A 24 -9.01 7.91 15.57
N GLN A 25 -9.67 7.07 16.37
CA GLN A 25 -10.85 7.49 17.12
C GLN A 25 -10.56 8.51 18.23
N LYS A 26 -9.30 8.63 18.68
CA LYS A 26 -8.88 9.61 19.70
C LYS A 26 -8.54 10.97 19.09
N LEU A 27 -8.32 11.04 17.79
CA LEU A 27 -8.04 12.29 17.09
C LEU A 27 -9.36 12.96 16.66
N PRO A 28 -9.43 14.31 16.64
CA PRO A 28 -10.58 14.98 16.06
C PRO A 28 -10.73 14.65 14.58
N LYS A 29 -11.96 14.36 14.14
CA LYS A 29 -12.23 14.10 12.72
C LYS A 29 -11.81 15.32 11.88
N ASN A 30 -11.16 15.08 10.75
CA ASN A 30 -10.56 16.09 9.86
C ASN A 30 -9.37 16.89 10.44
N SER A 31 -8.78 16.48 11.58
CA SER A 31 -7.55 17.13 12.07
C SER A 31 -6.26 16.57 11.47
N ALA A 32 -6.37 15.51 10.67
CA ALA A 32 -5.23 14.81 10.08
C ALA A 32 -5.65 14.12 8.79
N THR A 33 -4.67 13.87 7.93
CA THR A 33 -4.78 13.02 6.74
C THR A 33 -4.06 11.69 7.02
N PHE A 34 -4.71 10.57 6.71
CA PHE A 34 -4.10 9.25 6.86
C PHE A 34 -3.30 8.90 5.60
N LEU A 35 -1.99 8.70 5.75
CA LEU A 35 -1.08 8.34 4.67
C LEU A 35 -0.77 6.83 4.71
N ASP A 36 -1.15 6.11 3.66
CA ASP A 36 -0.99 4.66 3.54
C ASP A 36 0.01 4.32 2.41
N ILE A 37 1.26 4.04 2.78
CA ILE A 37 2.35 3.72 1.83
C ILE A 37 2.43 2.20 1.66
N GLY A 38 2.28 1.72 0.43
CA GLY A 38 2.14 0.29 0.16
C GLY A 38 0.73 -0.22 0.50
N SER A 39 -0.27 0.60 0.19
CA SER A 39 -1.68 0.41 0.59
C SER A 39 -2.32 -0.91 0.15
N ASN A 40 -1.77 -1.57 -0.87
CA ASN A 40 -2.19 -2.86 -1.41
C ASN A 40 -3.69 -2.87 -1.73
N LEU A 41 -4.49 -3.69 -1.03
CA LEU A 41 -5.95 -3.75 -1.24
C LEU A 41 -6.70 -2.66 -0.47
N GLY A 42 -6.00 -1.81 0.26
CA GLY A 42 -6.53 -0.70 1.04
C GLY A 42 -7.15 -1.12 2.36
N ILE A 43 -6.65 -2.17 3.00
CA ILE A 43 -7.21 -2.61 4.28
C ILE A 43 -7.12 -1.51 5.34
N TYR A 44 -6.01 -0.79 5.42
CA TYR A 44 -5.88 0.36 6.32
C TYR A 44 -6.58 1.61 5.76
N SER A 45 -6.33 1.93 4.48
CA SER A 45 -6.98 3.04 3.76
C SER A 45 -8.51 3.09 3.91
N LEU A 46 -9.21 1.98 3.62
CA LEU A 46 -10.66 1.93 3.65
C LEU A 46 -11.20 2.08 5.08
N GLN A 47 -10.53 1.46 6.05
CA GLN A 47 -10.89 1.57 7.47
C GLN A 47 -10.74 3.01 7.99
N ALA A 48 -9.65 3.70 7.62
CA ALA A 48 -9.49 5.13 7.93
C ALA A 48 -10.56 5.99 7.24
N ARG A 49 -10.91 5.69 5.97
CA ARG A 49 -11.98 6.38 5.25
C ARG A 49 -13.35 6.19 5.91
N GLU A 50 -13.68 4.99 6.37
CA GLU A 50 -14.94 4.69 7.08
C GLU A 50 -15.09 5.51 8.37
N LEU A 51 -13.99 5.80 9.06
CA LEU A 51 -13.99 6.69 10.23
C LEU A 51 -14.16 8.19 9.89
N GLY A 52 -14.10 8.54 8.60
CA GLY A 52 -14.30 9.89 8.09
C GLY A 52 -13.01 10.68 7.81
N TYR A 53 -11.84 10.05 7.92
CA TYR A 53 -10.56 10.71 7.64
C TYR A 53 -10.32 10.87 6.14
N PRO A 54 -9.70 11.97 5.68
CA PRO A 54 -9.02 12.02 4.40
C PRO A 54 -7.91 10.98 4.34
N VAL A 55 -7.74 10.33 3.19
CA VAL A 55 -6.74 9.28 2.97
C VAL A 55 -5.97 9.56 1.68
N VAL A 56 -4.65 9.44 1.79
CA VAL A 56 -3.73 9.37 0.65
C VAL A 56 -3.12 7.97 0.65
N ALA A 57 -3.48 7.17 -0.35
CA ALA A 57 -3.02 5.79 -0.50
C ALA A 57 -2.07 5.68 -1.69
N ILE A 58 -0.91 5.09 -1.45
CA ILE A 58 0.16 4.94 -2.43
C ILE A 58 0.44 3.46 -2.62
N ASP A 59 0.53 2.99 -3.86
CA ASP A 59 1.01 1.65 -4.14
C ASP A 59 1.73 1.58 -5.48
N ALA A 60 2.81 0.79 -5.52
CA ALA A 60 3.59 0.60 -6.73
C ALA A 60 2.87 -0.31 -7.74
N ASN A 61 2.01 -1.21 -7.25
CA ASN A 61 1.28 -2.19 -8.04
C ASN A 61 -0.08 -1.63 -8.45
N ILE A 62 -0.18 -1.17 -9.70
CA ILE A 62 -1.43 -0.63 -10.25
C ILE A 62 -2.62 -1.59 -10.09
N ARG A 63 -2.39 -2.91 -10.14
CA ARG A 63 -3.46 -3.91 -10.02
C ARG A 63 -4.04 -4.00 -8.62
N THR A 64 -3.29 -3.66 -7.57
CA THR A 64 -3.84 -3.60 -6.20
C THR A 64 -4.54 -2.28 -5.97
N LEU A 65 -3.96 -1.19 -6.46
CA LEU A 65 -4.57 0.14 -6.39
C LEU A 65 -5.94 0.22 -7.10
N VAL A 66 -6.08 -0.41 -8.27
CA VAL A 66 -7.37 -0.53 -8.97
C VAL A 66 -8.39 -1.33 -8.14
N ARG A 67 -7.96 -2.41 -7.45
CA ARG A 67 -8.85 -3.18 -6.57
C ARG A 67 -9.29 -2.36 -5.36
N LEU A 68 -8.38 -1.59 -4.75
CA LEU A 68 -8.71 -0.62 -3.71
C LEU A 68 -9.77 0.36 -4.21
N GLN A 69 -9.58 0.96 -5.38
CA GLN A 69 -10.54 1.90 -5.97
C GLN A 69 -11.93 1.25 -6.16
N MET A 70 -11.98 0.01 -6.65
CA MET A 70 -13.23 -0.74 -6.80
C MET A 70 -13.90 -1.01 -5.46
N SER A 71 -13.14 -1.39 -4.44
CA SER A 71 -13.64 -1.58 -3.07
C SER A 71 -14.19 -0.28 -2.50
N ALA A 72 -13.46 0.82 -2.62
CA ALA A 72 -13.90 2.15 -2.19
C ALA A 72 -15.20 2.56 -2.88
N LYS A 73 -15.30 2.33 -4.20
CA LYS A 73 -16.53 2.60 -4.96
C LYS A 73 -17.72 1.79 -4.43
N ARG A 74 -17.51 0.48 -4.19
CA ARG A 74 -18.56 -0.41 -3.65
C ARG A 74 -19.03 0.04 -2.26
N LEU A 75 -18.11 0.50 -1.43
CA LEU A 75 -18.39 1.01 -0.07
C LEU A 75 -18.89 2.46 -0.06
N LYS A 76 -19.03 3.12 -1.22
CA LYS A 76 -19.39 4.55 -1.34
C LYS A 76 -18.40 5.50 -0.63
N LEU A 77 -17.12 5.13 -0.63
CA LEU A 77 -16.00 5.89 -0.04
C LEU A 77 -15.09 6.52 -1.10
N LEU A 78 -15.40 6.35 -2.39
CA LEU A 78 -14.67 6.95 -3.49
C LEU A 78 -15.15 8.38 -3.74
N ASP A 79 -14.62 9.31 -2.95
CA ASP A 79 -14.86 10.75 -3.00
C ASP A 79 -13.54 11.54 -3.06
N ASP A 80 -13.63 12.86 -2.98
CA ASP A 80 -12.49 13.77 -2.99
C ASP A 80 -11.55 13.64 -1.77
N LYS A 81 -11.97 12.90 -0.75
CA LYS A 81 -11.19 12.57 0.45
C LYS A 81 -10.39 11.28 0.32
N LEU A 82 -10.53 10.52 -0.76
CA LEU A 82 -9.68 9.37 -1.06
C LEU A 82 -8.82 9.67 -2.29
N ARG A 83 -7.51 9.82 -2.07
CA ARG A 83 -6.52 10.05 -3.14
C ARG A 83 -5.67 8.82 -3.33
N LEU A 84 -5.54 8.37 -4.57
CA LEU A 84 -4.81 7.16 -4.94
C LEU A 84 -3.63 7.56 -5.84
N PHE A 85 -2.42 7.17 -5.43
CA PHE A 85 -1.18 7.41 -6.18
C PHE A 85 -0.57 6.09 -6.61
N TRP A 86 -0.36 5.96 -7.92
CA TRP A 86 0.38 4.84 -8.47
C TRP A 86 1.87 5.20 -8.53
N GLY A 87 2.64 4.61 -7.63
CA GLY A 87 4.07 4.90 -7.49
C GLY A 87 4.68 4.28 -6.25
N PHE A 88 5.97 4.53 -6.01
CA PHE A 88 6.67 4.13 -4.79
C PHE A 88 7.37 5.32 -4.13
N ILE A 89 7.72 5.18 -2.85
CA ILE A 89 8.52 6.17 -2.12
C ILE A 89 9.99 5.75 -2.17
N SER A 90 10.87 6.70 -2.45
CA SER A 90 12.31 6.53 -2.56
C SER A 90 12.98 7.89 -2.38
N ASP A 91 14.19 7.89 -1.85
CA ASP A 91 15.00 9.11 -1.71
C ASP A 91 15.40 9.67 -3.09
N ASP A 92 15.58 8.78 -4.07
CA ASP A 92 15.85 9.14 -5.46
C ASP A 92 14.60 9.08 -6.36
N VAL A 93 14.55 9.98 -7.34
CA VAL A 93 13.63 9.86 -8.48
C VAL A 93 14.13 8.74 -9.38
N ALA A 94 13.36 7.65 -9.45
CA ALA A 94 13.72 6.49 -10.22
C ALA A 94 12.50 5.88 -10.92
N VAL A 95 12.77 5.19 -12.03
CA VAL A 95 11.83 4.28 -12.66
C VAL A 95 12.29 2.87 -12.35
N LYS A 96 11.41 2.07 -11.74
CA LYS A 96 11.68 0.69 -11.35
C LYS A 96 10.60 -0.24 -11.89
N ARG A 97 10.92 -1.53 -11.96
CA ARG A 97 9.93 -2.60 -12.16
C ARG A 97 9.78 -3.36 -10.86
N ILE A 98 8.54 -3.73 -10.54
CA ILE A 98 8.29 -4.58 -9.37
C ILE A 98 8.85 -5.97 -9.69
N SER A 99 9.59 -6.53 -8.75
CA SER A 99 10.08 -7.90 -8.83
C SER A 99 9.37 -8.78 -7.80
N TYR A 100 8.98 -9.97 -8.23
CA TYR A 100 8.37 -10.98 -7.39
C TYR A 100 9.28 -12.18 -7.31
N ASN A 101 9.43 -12.73 -6.12
CA ASN A 101 10.10 -14.01 -5.94
C ASN A 101 9.13 -15.12 -6.36
N ALA A 102 9.43 -15.83 -7.43
CA ALA A 102 8.57 -16.91 -7.92
C ALA A 102 8.59 -18.14 -6.99
N ASP A 103 9.60 -18.23 -6.13
CA ASP A 103 9.83 -19.34 -5.21
C ASP A 103 9.32 -19.03 -3.79
N ASP A 104 8.83 -17.79 -3.54
CA ASP A 104 8.24 -17.40 -2.26
C ASP A 104 6.70 -17.35 -2.37
N PHE A 105 6.04 -18.07 -1.45
CA PHE A 105 4.58 -18.02 -1.29
C PHE A 105 4.11 -16.75 -0.55
N GLY A 106 5.05 -15.96 -0.04
CA GLY A 106 4.83 -14.61 0.45
C GLY A 106 4.60 -13.64 -0.70
N CYS A 107 3.40 -13.05 -0.78
CA CYS A 107 3.04 -12.05 -1.79
C CYS A 107 3.70 -10.67 -1.54
N HIS A 108 4.96 -10.64 -1.12
CA HIS A 108 5.71 -9.42 -0.90
C HIS A 108 6.24 -8.94 -2.26
N ALA A 109 5.76 -7.79 -2.71
CA ALA A 109 6.47 -7.05 -3.75
C ALA A 109 7.81 -6.62 -3.13
N GLY A 110 8.92 -7.16 -3.63
CA GLY A 110 10.23 -6.84 -3.09
C GLY A 110 10.49 -5.34 -3.24
N SER A 111 10.82 -4.67 -2.12
CA SER A 111 11.64 -3.47 -2.20
C SER A 111 12.88 -3.85 -2.99
N GLY A 112 13.19 -3.12 -4.07
CA GLY A 112 14.41 -3.36 -4.83
C GLY A 112 15.62 -3.07 -3.93
N SER A 113 16.11 -4.10 -3.25
CA SER A 113 17.29 -4.04 -2.41
C SER A 113 18.53 -4.08 -3.31
N VAL A 114 19.13 -2.90 -3.49
CA VAL A 114 20.58 -2.82 -3.66
C VAL A 114 21.18 -3.36 -2.36
N GLY A 115 22.11 -4.30 -2.50
CA GLY A 115 22.43 -5.32 -1.49
C GLY A 115 22.84 -4.84 -0.10
N LEU A 116 22.50 -5.68 0.89
CA LEU A 116 23.32 -6.11 2.05
C LEU A 116 22.42 -6.89 3.03
N ALA A 117 22.52 -8.23 3.02
CA ALA A 117 22.46 -9.12 4.19
C ALA A 117 22.34 -10.60 3.78
N ASP A 118 23.43 -11.34 3.98
CA ASP A 118 23.63 -12.77 3.78
C ASP A 118 22.76 -13.69 4.67
N TRP A 119 21.45 -13.85 4.38
CA TRP A 119 20.71 -14.96 4.99
C TRP A 119 19.65 -15.67 4.13
N LYS A 120 19.47 -15.32 2.86
CA LYS A 120 18.70 -16.15 1.90
C LYS A 120 19.33 -16.15 0.49
N ARG A 121 20.46 -16.83 0.36
CA ARG A 121 20.84 -17.47 -0.92
C ARG A 121 19.79 -18.56 -1.23
N GLN A 122 18.65 -18.19 -1.83
CA GLN A 122 17.72 -19.14 -2.47
C GLN A 122 16.58 -18.43 -3.23
N VAL A 123 16.88 -17.37 -3.97
CA VAL A 123 15.95 -16.88 -4.99
C VAL A 123 16.43 -17.46 -6.31
N THR A 124 15.80 -18.55 -6.76
CA THR A 124 16.17 -19.24 -8.01
C THR A 124 15.48 -18.65 -9.23
N LYS A 125 14.33 -17.97 -9.05
CA LYS A 125 13.62 -17.31 -10.15
C LYS A 125 12.90 -16.02 -9.72
N LEU A 126 13.33 -14.90 -10.27
CA LEU A 126 12.63 -13.61 -10.17
C LEU A 126 11.71 -13.43 -11.38
N ILE A 127 10.49 -12.96 -11.13
CA ILE A 127 9.55 -12.52 -12.17
C ILE A 127 9.45 -11.01 -12.05
N GLU A 128 9.88 -10.30 -13.10
CA GLU A 128 9.71 -8.86 -13.20
C GLU A 128 8.36 -8.51 -13.82
N ASP A 129 7.73 -7.50 -13.24
CA ASP A 129 6.54 -6.88 -13.80
C ASP A 129 6.91 -6.12 -15.09
N THR A 130 6.07 -6.22 -16.11
CA THR A 130 6.33 -5.53 -17.38
C THR A 130 6.04 -4.04 -17.31
N ILE A 131 5.23 -3.62 -16.32
CA ILE A 131 4.79 -2.24 -16.16
C ILE A 131 5.81 -1.49 -15.28
N PRO A 132 6.52 -0.48 -15.83
CA PRO A 132 7.39 0.35 -15.01
C PRO A 132 6.56 1.24 -14.09
N VAL A 133 7.12 1.56 -12.94
CA VAL A 133 6.54 2.47 -11.94
C VAL A 133 7.59 3.51 -11.56
N THR A 134 7.16 4.71 -11.20
CA THR A 134 8.03 5.83 -10.84
C THR A 134 7.90 6.21 -9.36
N THR A 135 8.92 6.88 -8.83
CA THR A 135 8.85 7.49 -7.50
C THR A 135 7.73 8.54 -7.44
N VAL A 136 6.91 8.54 -6.38
CA VAL A 136 5.98 9.63 -6.04
C VAL A 136 6.73 10.69 -5.27
N LYS A 137 6.63 11.95 -5.69
CA LYS A 137 7.40 13.05 -5.09
C LYS A 137 6.71 13.58 -3.84
N ALA A 138 7.49 13.99 -2.84
CA ALA A 138 6.96 14.60 -1.62
C ALA A 138 6.12 15.85 -1.92
N ASP A 139 6.54 16.69 -2.87
CA ASP A 139 5.80 17.89 -3.28
C ASP A 139 4.41 17.56 -3.86
N GLU A 140 4.30 16.45 -4.59
CA GLU A 140 3.03 15.96 -5.13
C GLU A 140 2.09 15.54 -3.99
N LEU A 141 2.60 14.80 -3.00
CA LEU A 141 1.83 14.38 -1.83
C LEU A 141 1.42 15.56 -0.95
N ARG A 142 2.29 16.55 -0.79
CA ARG A 142 2.07 17.73 0.06
C ARG A 142 0.84 18.52 -0.36
N ALA A 143 0.48 18.53 -1.64
CA ALA A 143 -0.75 19.17 -2.12
C ALA A 143 -2.04 18.49 -1.62
N HIS A 144 -1.93 17.30 -1.04
CA HIS A 144 -3.07 16.45 -0.63
C HIS A 144 -3.04 16.04 0.84
N ILE A 145 -2.02 16.49 1.59
CA ILE A 145 -1.88 16.26 3.02
C ILE A 145 -2.06 17.63 3.69
N GLY A 146 -3.19 17.79 4.38
CA GLY A 146 -3.52 18.97 5.21
C GLY A 146 -3.04 18.83 6.64
#